data_AF-A0A1V4Q740-F1
#
_entry.id   AF-A0A1V4Q740-F1
#
_cell.length_a   1.000
_cell.length_b   1.000
_cell.length_c   1.000
_cell.angle_alpha   90.00
_cell.angle_beta   90.00
_cell.angle_gamma   90.00
#
_symmetry.space_group_name_H-M   'P 1'
#
loop_
_entity.id
_entity.type
_entity.pdbx_description
1 polymer ?
#
loop_
_entity_poly.entity_id
_entity_poly.type
_entity_poly.pdbx_seq_one_letter_code
_entity_poly.pdbx_strand_id
1 'polypeptide(L)'
;MAAAGMHNSTDLVPLLRERGIDLSASQVYRLVAGQPERVSLQVMAAICDVFACTPGDLVTVTATDARRRKTASDNVVDLGRSARPKRARVIRDG
;
A
#
# COMPACT_ATOMS: atom_id res chain seq x y z
N MET A 1 19.64 10.50 -10.02
CA MET A 1 20.11 11.89 -9.78
C MET A 1 21.52 12.13 -10.30
N ALA A 2 22.58 11.69 -9.60
CA ALA A 2 23.97 11.99 -10.02
C ALA A 2 24.33 11.47 -11.42
N ALA A 3 23.86 10.27 -11.79
CA ALA A 3 24.05 9.72 -13.14
C ALA A 3 23.38 10.56 -14.24
N ALA A 4 22.38 11.38 -13.89
CA ALA A 4 21.72 12.32 -14.78
C ALA A 4 22.27 13.76 -14.63
N GLY A 5 23.45 13.93 -14.02
CA GLY A 5 24.10 15.24 -13.82
C GLY A 5 23.44 16.15 -12.78
N MET A 6 22.49 15.64 -11.99
CA MET A 6 21.79 16.43 -10.96
C MET A 6 22.46 16.25 -9.61
N HIS A 7 22.77 17.39 -8.97
CA HIS A 7 23.45 17.42 -7.67
C HIS A 7 22.51 17.86 -6.54
N ASN A 8 21.36 18.47 -6.87
CA ASN A 8 20.31 18.81 -5.92
C ASN A 8 18.96 18.27 -6.40
N SER A 9 18.12 17.86 -5.45
CA SER A 9 16.70 17.55 -5.71
C SER A 9 15.94 18.71 -6.38
N THR A 10 16.31 19.96 -6.13
CA THR A 10 15.69 21.13 -6.77
C THR A 10 15.91 21.19 -8.27
N ASP A 11 16.96 20.55 -8.78
CA ASP A 11 17.26 20.47 -10.21
C ASP A 11 16.17 19.71 -10.98
N LEU A 12 15.39 18.88 -10.28
CA LEU A 12 14.28 18.12 -10.85
C LEU A 12 13.00 18.96 -11.03
N VAL A 13 12.86 20.08 -10.31
CA VAL A 13 11.66 20.96 -10.37
C VAL A 13 11.35 21.46 -11.79
N PRO A 14 12.30 22.09 -12.53
CA PRO A 14 12.01 22.56 -13.89
C PRO A 14 11.62 21.41 -14.84
N LEU A 15 12.25 20.24 -14.71
CA LEU A 15 11.99 19.08 -15.57
C LEU A 15 10.60 18.47 -15.34
N LEU A 16 10.11 18.50 -14.09
CA LEU A 16 8.75 18.10 -13.78
C LEU A 16 7.74 19.12 -14.32
N ARG A 17 8.05 20.42 -14.25
CA ARG A 17 7.18 21.47 -14.82
C ARG A 17 7.02 21.37 -16.33
N GLU A 18 8.09 21.04 -17.06
CA GLU A 18 8.02 20.78 -18.51
C GLU A 18 7.02 19.66 -18.87
N ARG A 19 6.78 18.74 -17.92
CA ARG A 19 5.83 17.63 -18.06
C ARG A 19 4.45 17.94 -17.44
N GLY A 20 4.20 19.20 -17.10
CA GLY A 20 2.93 19.65 -16.51
C GLY A 20 2.78 19.32 -15.03
N ILE A 21 3.86 18.98 -14.33
CA ILE A 21 3.84 18.63 -12.91
C ILE A 21 4.47 19.78 -12.10
N ASP A 22 3.63 20.56 -11.44
CA ASP A 22 4.09 21.64 -10.55
C ASP A 22 4.15 21.15 -9.10
N LEU A 23 5.37 20.97 -8.60
CA LEU A 23 5.66 20.60 -7.21
C LEU A 23 6.62 21.61 -6.59
N SER A 24 6.41 21.93 -5.32
CA SER A 24 7.35 22.74 -4.55
C SER A 24 8.67 21.98 -4.32
N ALA A 25 9.77 22.72 -4.10
CA ALA A 25 11.07 22.16 -3.79
C ALA A 25 11.02 21.14 -2.62
N SER A 26 10.24 21.44 -1.57
CA SER A 26 10.05 20.54 -0.43
C SER A 26 9.26 19.27 -0.79
N GLN A 27 8.32 19.33 -1.74
CA GLN A 27 7.63 18.14 -2.24
C GLN A 27 8.59 17.26 -3.04
N VAL A 28 9.39 17.87 -3.92
CA VAL A 28 10.41 17.15 -4.70
C VAL A 28 11.46 16.52 -3.79
N TYR A 29 11.94 17.25 -2.78
CA TYR A 29 12.88 16.70 -1.80
C TYR A 29 12.31 15.47 -1.09
N ARG A 30 11.05 15.50 -0.64
CA ARG A 30 10.41 14.34 0.02
C ARG A 30 10.24 13.14 -0.91
N LEU A 31 10.02 13.37 -2.20
CA LEU A 31 9.94 12.30 -3.20
C LEU A 31 11.29 11.60 -3.41
N VAL A 32 12.38 12.36 -3.44
CA VAL A 32 13.72 11.85 -3.77
C VAL A 32 14.48 11.33 -2.55
N ALA A 33 14.34 12.00 -1.40
CA ALA A 33 15.07 11.66 -0.18
C ALA A 33 14.31 10.73 0.77
N GLY A 34 12.99 10.60 0.60
CA GLY A 34 12.12 9.79 1.46
C GLY A 34 11.60 8.53 0.76
N GLN A 35 10.76 7.79 1.48
CA GLN A 35 10.00 6.66 0.94
C GLN A 35 8.50 7.03 0.97
N PRO A 36 7.97 7.65 -0.10
CA PRO A 36 6.58 8.10 -0.11
C PRO A 36 5.62 6.90 -0.07
N GLU A 37 4.60 6.96 0.77
CA GLU A 37 3.55 5.92 0.82
C GLU A 37 2.65 5.93 -0.42
N ARG A 38 2.51 7.12 -1.04
CA ARG A 38 1.63 7.35 -2.18
C ARG A 38 2.27 8.35 -3.14
N VAL A 39 2.09 8.07 -4.42
CA VAL A 39 2.54 8.91 -5.53
C VAL A 39 1.52 8.77 -6.67
N SER A 40 1.27 9.84 -7.42
CA SER A 40 0.41 9.75 -8.59
C SER A 40 1.14 9.06 -9.75
N LEU A 41 0.40 8.33 -10.59
CA LEU A 41 1.01 7.69 -11.76
C LEU A 41 1.65 8.69 -12.72
N GLN A 42 1.10 9.91 -12.81
CA GLN A 42 1.70 10.99 -13.61
C GLN A 42 3.09 11.37 -13.09
N VAL A 43 3.27 11.52 -11.78
CA VAL A 43 4.58 11.83 -11.18
C VAL A 43 5.55 10.67 -11.42
N MET A 44 5.11 9.42 -11.24
CA MET A 44 5.96 8.27 -11.55
C MET A 44 6.38 8.24 -13.02
N ALA A 45 5.44 8.45 -13.95
CA ALA A 45 5.73 8.48 -15.39
C ALA A 45 6.71 9.61 -15.74
N ALA A 46 6.57 10.80 -15.15
CA ALA A 46 7.48 11.90 -15.37
C ALA A 46 8.89 11.62 -14.83
N ILE A 47 9.00 10.98 -13.66
CA ILE A 47 10.30 10.57 -13.10
C ILE A 47 10.95 9.53 -14.02
N CYS A 48 10.18 8.55 -14.50
CA CYS A 48 10.66 7.55 -15.45
C CYS A 48 11.20 8.22 -16.73
N ASP A 49 10.47 9.19 -17.27
CA ASP A 49 10.87 9.93 -18.46
C ASP A 49 12.12 10.80 -18.25
N VAL A 50 12.23 11.48 -17.10
CA VAL A 50 13.41 12.29 -16.76
C VAL A 50 14.68 11.43 -16.63
N PHE A 51 14.57 10.25 -16.03
CA PHE A 51 15.72 9.38 -15.80
C PHE A 51 15.89 8.28 -16.86
N ALA A 52 15.06 8.29 -17.91
CA ALA A 52 15.01 7.25 -18.93
C ALA A 52 14.97 5.82 -18.33
N CYS A 53 14.17 5.64 -17.27
CA CYS A 53 14.02 4.37 -16.57
C CYS A 53 12.58 3.86 -16.62
N THR A 54 12.37 2.63 -16.16
CA THR A 54 11.05 2.02 -16.06
C THR A 54 10.52 2.09 -14.63
N PRO A 55 9.20 1.94 -14.42
CA PRO A 55 8.64 1.90 -13.06
C PRO A 55 9.23 0.79 -12.18
N GLY A 56 9.71 -0.31 -12.77
CA GLY A 56 10.37 -1.41 -12.04
C GLY A 56 11.73 -1.02 -11.46
N ASP A 57 12.37 0.02 -12.00
CA ASP A 57 13.61 0.58 -11.47
C ASP A 57 13.37 1.53 -10.28
N LEU A 58 12.12 2.03 -10.14
CA LEU A 58 11.71 2.94 -9.07
C LEU A 58 11.00 2.24 -7.91
N VAL A 59 10.28 1.15 -8.19
CA VAL A 59 9.42 0.46 -7.23
C VAL A 59 9.69 -1.03 -7.23
N THR A 60 9.94 -1.58 -6.05
CA THR A 60 9.98 -3.03 -5.84
C THR A 60 8.62 -3.53 -5.40
N VAL A 61 8.05 -4.48 -6.15
CA VAL A 61 6.80 -5.15 -5.76
C VAL A 61 7.14 -6.39 -4.94
N THR A 62 6.84 -6.34 -3.64
CA THR A 62 6.90 -7.52 -2.77
C THR A 62 5.50 -8.07 -2.58
N ALA A 63 5.24 -9.29 -3.07
CA ALA A 63 4.00 -9.98 -2.77
C ALA A 63 4.00 -10.36 -1.28
N THR A 64 3.30 -9.59 -0.46
CA THR A 64 3.01 -9.98 0.92
C THR A 64 1.64 -10.62 0.94
N ASP A 65 1.58 -11.95 0.90
CA ASP A 65 0.36 -12.69 1.24
C ASP A 65 0.08 -12.51 2.75
N ALA A 66 -0.36 -11.31 3.13
CA ALA A 66 -0.67 -10.97 4.51
C ALA A 66 -2.05 -11.50 4.92
N ARG A 67 -2.39 -12.75 4.61
CA ARG A 67 -3.50 -13.40 5.30
C ARG A 67 -2.98 -13.93 6.62
N ARG A 68 -2.96 -13.06 7.64
CA ARG A 68 -2.66 -13.46 9.02
C ARG A 68 -3.68 -14.53 9.42
N ARG A 69 -3.27 -15.80 9.46
CA ARG A 69 -4.10 -16.90 9.96
C ARG A 69 -4.48 -16.53 11.39
N LYS A 70 -5.76 -16.21 11.62
CA LYS A 70 -6.29 -16.11 12.97
C LYS A 70 -6.18 -17.52 13.56
N THR A 71 -5.23 -17.74 14.47
CA THR A 71 -5.29 -18.88 15.37
C THR A 71 -6.55 -18.69 16.22
N ALA A 72 -7.51 -19.61 16.12
CA ALA A 72 -8.59 -19.66 17.09
C ALA A 72 -7.93 -19.77 18.49
N SER A 73 -8.29 -18.87 19.40
CA SER A 73 -7.87 -19.00 20.80
C SER A 73 -8.49 -20.26 21.39
N ASP A 74 -7.79 -20.87 22.34
CA ASP A 74 -8.05 -22.19 22.95
C ASP A 74 -9.33 -22.26 23.82
N ASN A 75 -10.24 -21.29 23.68
CA ASN A 75 -11.50 -21.20 24.41
C ASN A 75 -12.62 -21.97 23.69
N VAL A 76 -12.31 -23.14 23.12
CA VAL A 76 -13.31 -24.01 22.53
C VAL A 76 -14.01 -24.77 23.67
N VAL A 77 -15.19 -24.31 24.05
CA VAL A 77 -16.03 -25.02 25.02
C VAL A 77 -16.79 -26.12 24.27
N ASP A 78 -16.61 -27.38 24.67
CA ASP A 78 -17.41 -28.50 24.16
C ASP A 78 -18.88 -28.31 24.58
N LEU A 79 -19.67 -27.75 23.67
CA LEU A 79 -21.10 -27.50 23.82
C LEU A 79 -21.91 -28.79 24.05
N GLY A 80 -21.37 -29.96 23.68
CA GLY A 80 -21.99 -31.25 23.97
C GLY A 80 -21.97 -31.60 25.46
N ARG A 81 -21.02 -31.06 26.22
CA ARG A 81 -20.95 -31.21 27.69
C ARG A 81 -21.66 -30.09 28.45
N SER A 82 -21.66 -28.87 27.92
CA SER A 82 -22.18 -27.69 28.65
C SER A 82 -23.65 -27.35 28.35
N ALA A 83 -24.18 -27.76 27.20
CA ALA A 83 -25.57 -27.49 26.82
C ALA A 83 -26.29 -28.77 26.38
N ARG A 84 -27.10 -29.36 27.28
CA ARG A 84 -28.03 -30.42 26.90
C ARG A 84 -29.32 -29.80 26.34
N PRO A 85 -29.69 -30.04 25.07
CA PRO A 85 -30.91 -29.46 24.50
C PRO A 85 -32.13 -29.95 25.28
N LYS A 86 -32.99 -29.02 25.71
CA LYS A 86 -34.29 -29.36 26.32
C LYS A 86 -35.21 -29.92 25.23
N ARG A 87 -35.88 -31.05 25.50
CA ARG A 87 -36.87 -31.63 24.58
C ARG A 87 -37.97 -30.61 24.29
N ALA A 88 -38.26 -30.40 23.00
CA ALA A 88 -39.39 -29.58 22.58
C ALA A 88 -40.71 -30.23 23.00
N ARG A 89 -41.64 -29.43 23.53
CA ARG A 89 -43.03 -29.84 23.73
C ARG A 89 -43.81 -29.35 22.51
N VAL A 90 -44.19 -30.27 21.64
CA VAL A 90 -44.99 -29.96 20.45
C VAL A 90 -46.44 -29.81 20.90
N ILE A 91 -46.99 -28.60 20.78
CA ILE A 91 -48.42 -28.34 20.92
C ILE A 91 -48.99 -28.38 19.51
N ARG A 92 -50.06 -29.14 19.30
CA ARG A 92 -50.81 -29.09 18.03
C ARG A 92 -51.81 -27.95 18.15
N ASP A 93 -51.75 -27.02 17.22
CA ASP A 93 -52.77 -25.98 17.09
C ASP A 93 -54.10 -26.66 16.76
N GLY A 94 -55.14 -26.32 17.53
CA GLY A 94 -56.52 -26.78 17.33
C GLY A 94 -57.32 -25.80 16.51
#